data_AF-X1CM13-F1
#
_entry.id   AF-X1CM13-F1
#
_cell.length_a   1.000
_cell.length_b   1.000
_cell.length_c   1.000
_cell.angle_alpha   90.00
_cell.angle_beta   90.00
_cell.angle_gamma   90.00
#
_symmetry.space_group_name_H-M   'P 1'
#
loop_
_entity.id
_entity.type
_entity.pdbx_description
1 polymer ?
#
loop_
_entity_poly.entity_id
_entity_poly.type
_entity_poly.pdbx_seq_one_letter_code
_entity_poly.pdbx_strand_id
1 'polypeptide(L)' 'YYKSGKSETQGLEPKNSDGNGNCTWSWKVGSRTTPGDWKIVIKAEGVGQIETYFTVTE' A
#
# COMPACT_ATOMS: atom_id res chain seq x y z
N TYR A 1 5.90 7.59 -5.01
CA TYR A 1 6.86 6.52 -4.68
C TYR A 1 7.66 6.99 -3.48
N TYR A 2 7.75 6.20 -2.40
CA TYR A 2 8.62 6.53 -1.26
C TYR A 2 10.09 6.50 -1.68
N LYS A 3 10.91 7.34 -1.05
CA LYS A 3 12.32 7.62 -1.39
C LYS A 3 13.30 6.45 -1.14
N SER A 4 12.80 5.28 -0.72
CA SER A 4 13.62 4.13 -0.29
C SER A 4 13.23 2.78 -0.93
N GLY A 5 12.36 2.77 -1.94
CA GLY A 5 11.85 1.52 -2.52
C GLY A 5 10.50 1.09 -1.96
N LYS A 6 10.05 -0.12 -2.34
CA LYS A 6 8.74 -0.66 -1.97
C LYS A 6 8.65 -0.74 -0.45
N SER A 7 7.55 -0.30 0.15
CA SER A 7 7.34 -0.49 1.59
C SER A 7 7.31 -1.99 1.88
N GLU A 8 8.38 -2.52 2.49
CA GLU A 8 8.47 -3.89 3.02
C GLU A 8 7.92 -3.99 4.45
N THR A 9 7.07 -3.04 4.85
CA THR A 9 6.48 -3.03 6.18
C THR A 9 5.56 -4.23 6.38
N GLN A 10 5.63 -4.82 7.56
CA GLN A 10 4.74 -5.91 7.99
C GLN A 10 3.27 -5.51 7.79
N GLY A 11 2.51 -6.34 7.08
CA GLY A 11 1.11 -6.10 6.72
C GLY A 11 0.87 -5.58 5.30
N LEU A 12 1.92 -5.37 4.48
CA LEU A 12 1.84 -5.01 3.05
C LEU A 12 2.34 -6.13 2.13
N GLU A 13 2.40 -7.36 2.62
CA GLU A 13 2.80 -8.52 1.83
C GLU A 13 1.79 -8.85 0.72
N PRO A 14 2.20 -9.52 -0.36
CA PRO A 14 1.27 -10.05 -1.35
C PRO A 14 0.20 -10.94 -0.70
N LYS A 15 -1.05 -10.79 -1.15
CA LYS A 15 -2.19 -11.60 -0.68
C LYS A 15 -2.99 -12.12 -1.86
N ASN A 16 -3.52 -13.33 -1.70
CA ASN A 16 -4.60 -13.84 -2.54
C ASN A 16 -5.93 -13.27 -2.07
N SER A 17 -6.88 -13.14 -2.99
CA SER A 17 -8.24 -12.71 -2.64
C SER A 17 -8.94 -13.72 -1.77
N ASP A 18 -9.87 -13.24 -0.94
CA ASP A 18 -10.80 -14.08 -0.22
C ASP A 18 -11.84 -14.72 -1.16
N GLY A 19 -12.78 -15.50 -0.59
CA GLY A 19 -13.86 -16.15 -1.34
C GLY A 19 -14.84 -15.20 -2.03
N ASN A 20 -14.77 -13.89 -1.74
CA ASN A 20 -15.57 -12.85 -2.37
C ASN A 20 -14.76 -12.01 -3.38
N GLY A 21 -13.49 -12.36 -3.62
CA GLY A 21 -12.62 -11.64 -4.56
C GLY A 21 -11.93 -10.41 -3.96
N ASN A 22 -11.90 -10.24 -2.64
CA ASN A 22 -11.33 -9.06 -1.98
C ASN A 22 -9.97 -9.34 -1.34
N CYS A 23 -9.07 -8.35 -1.40
CA CYS A 23 -7.83 -8.33 -0.62
C CYS A 23 -7.83 -7.13 0.34
N THR A 24 -7.52 -7.38 1.61
CA THR A 24 -7.47 -6.32 2.64
C THR A 24 -6.10 -6.27 3.29
N TRP A 25 -5.51 -5.08 3.36
CA TRP A 25 -4.26 -4.80 4.06
C TRP A 25 -4.50 -3.79 5.17
N SER A 26 -3.84 -4.02 6.30
CA SER A 26 -3.80 -3.11 7.43
C SER A 26 -2.36 -3.00 7.87
N TRP A 27 -1.83 -1.78 7.86
CA TRP A 27 -0.47 -1.50 8.30
C TRP A 27 -0.44 -0.21 9.11
N LYS A 28 0.59 -0.08 9.94
CA LYS A 28 0.84 1.14 10.69
C LYS A 28 1.66 2.11 9.85
N VAL A 29 1.20 3.35 9.70
CA VAL A 29 2.03 4.44 9.18
C VAL A 29 3.02 4.84 10.28
N GLY A 30 4.32 4.83 9.98
CA GLY A 30 5.36 5.15 10.94
C GLY A 30 5.30 6.62 11.38
N SER A 31 5.61 6.91 12.65
CA SER A 31 5.54 8.27 13.21
C SER A 31 6.55 9.27 12.63
N ARG A 32 7.55 8.79 11.88
CA ARG A 32 8.54 9.62 11.15
C ARG A 32 8.17 9.85 9.69
N THR A 33 6.98 9.41 9.26
CA THR A 33 6.49 9.67 7.91
C THR A 33 6.22 11.15 7.77
N THR A 34 6.83 11.80 6.77
CA THR A 34 6.62 13.24 6.55
C THR A 34 5.18 13.51 6.09
N PRO A 35 4.59 14.65 6.46
CA PRO A 35 3.33 15.11 5.89
C PRO A 35 3.38 15.15 4.36
N GLY A 36 2.24 14.88 3.72
CA GLY A 36 2.08 14.87 2.27
C GLY A 36 1.32 13.66 1.75
N ASP A 37 1.18 13.61 0.42
CA ASP A 37 0.47 12.54 -0.28
C ASP A 37 1.41 11.39 -0.63
N TRP A 38 0.99 10.20 -0.21
CA TRP A 38 1.78 8.99 -0.36
C TRP A 38 1.06 7.98 -1.23
N LYS A 39 1.72 7.64 -2.34
CA LYS A 39 1.20 6.71 -3.34
C LYS A 39 1.22 5.26 -2.86
N ILE A 40 0.08 4.60 -3.00
CA ILE A 40 -0.12 3.16 -2.86
C ILE A 40 -0.26 2.58 -4.28
N VAL A 41 0.52 1.53 -4.58
CA VAL A 41 0.45 0.82 -5.87
C VAL A 41 0.10 -0.63 -5.60
N ILE A 42 -1.01 -1.08 -6.16
CA ILE A 42 -1.50 -2.46 -6.05
C ILE A 42 -1.29 -3.11 -7.42
N LYS A 43 -0.60 -4.24 -7.45
CA LYS A 43 -0.38 -5.03 -8.67
C LYS A 43 -1.07 -6.38 -8.52
N ALA A 44 -1.84 -6.75 -9.53
CA ALA A 44 -2.50 -8.04 -9.63
C ALA A 44 -1.98 -8.76 -10.88
N GLU A 45 -1.51 -9.99 -10.70
CA GLU A 45 -1.00 -10.81 -11.79
C GLU A 45 -2.09 -11.04 -12.84
N GLY A 46 -1.73 -10.89 -14.13
CA GLY A 46 -2.67 -11.06 -15.24
C GLY A 46 -3.70 -9.93 -15.44
N VAL A 47 -3.83 -8.98 -14.50
CA VAL A 47 -4.79 -7.87 -14.58
C VAL A 47 -4.10 -6.52 -14.77
N GLY A 48 -2.96 -6.29 -14.10
CA GLY A 48 -2.20 -5.04 -14.20
C GLY A 48 -1.98 -4.36 -12.85
N GLN A 49 -2.04 -3.03 -12.83
CA GLN A 49 -1.82 -2.24 -11.62
C GLN A 49 -2.85 -1.14 -11.46
N ILE A 50 -3.19 -0.84 -10.20
CA ILE A 50 -3.97 0.32 -9.81
C ILE A 50 -3.17 1.16 -8.82
N GLU A 51 -3.48 2.45 -8.79
CA GLU A 51 -2.79 3.43 -7.96
C GLU A 51 -3.82 4.19 -7.14
N THR A 52 -3.52 4.38 -5.86
CA THR A 52 -4.30 5.21 -4.95
C THR A 52 -3.36 5.96 -4.01
N TYR A 53 -3.88 6.83 -3.17
CA TYR A 53 -3.09 7.70 -2.30
C TYR A 53 -3.70 7.76 -0.91
N PHE A 54 -2.86 8.02 0.07
CA PHE A 54 -3.27 8.49 1.38
C PHE A 54 -2.48 9.75 1.75
N THR A 55 -3.12 10.65 2.48
CA THR A 55 -2.51 11.89 2.93
C THR A 55 -2.10 11.76 4.39
N VAL A 56 -0.85 12.12 4.69
CA VAL A 56 -0.36 12.31 6.06
C VAL A 56 -0.39 13.80 6.37
N THR A 57 -1.05 14.17 7.47
CA THR A 57 -1.11 15.55 7.97
C THR A 57 -0.30 15.67 9.26
N GLU A 58 0.04 16.91 9.64
CA GLU A 58 0.62 17.23 10.96
C GLU A 58 -0.39 17.08 12.11
#